data_AF-A0A1G7C097-F1
#
_entry.id   AF-A0A1G7C097-F1
#
_cell.length_a   1.000
_cell.length_b   1.000
_cell.length_c   1.000
_cell.angle_alpha   90.00
_cell.angle_beta   90.00
_cell.angle_gamma   90.00
#
_symmetry.space_group_name_H-M   'P 1'
#
loop_
_entity.id
_entity.type
_entity.pdbx_description
1 polymer ?
#
loop_
_entity_poly.entity_id
_entity_poly.type
_entity_poly.pdbx_seq_one_letter_code
_entity_poly.pdbx_strand_id
1 'polypeptide(L)'
;MWAYKKSHNGNISISYDTLQAYLNLYINFKLKVLDAREMGLDKTPGYQEEIKNYEEALSTHKKAVISSKDHDFLLNEYREGVLMFNVSEQKIWNKAQDDEQAINEFYNKNKQNYNKPLSEVRGDVIADYQQSLEEKWLNGLKQKYQTKINDGELKKLAKL
;
A
#
# COMPACT_ATOMS: atom_id res chain seq x y z
N MET A 1 5.74 3.65 -10.55
CA MET A 1 5.69 5.00 -11.20
C MET A 1 5.44 4.93 -12.71
N TRP A 2 5.46 3.72 -13.30
CA TRP A 2 5.22 3.52 -14.73
C TRP A 2 3.76 3.81 -15.11
N ALA A 3 2.80 3.36 -14.30
CA ALA A 3 1.37 3.64 -14.49
C ALA A 3 1.04 5.13 -14.53
N TYR A 4 1.65 5.92 -13.64
CA TYR A 4 1.46 7.39 -13.59
C TYR A 4 1.97 8.09 -14.85
N LYS A 5 3.17 7.72 -15.33
CA LYS A 5 3.80 8.30 -16.51
C LYS A 5 3.04 7.97 -17.81
N LYS A 6 2.44 6.78 -17.88
CA LYS A 6 1.66 6.33 -19.05
C LYS A 6 0.25 6.96 -19.12
N SER A 7 -0.33 7.31 -17.97
CA SER A 7 -1.67 7.92 -17.90
C SER A 7 -1.71 9.43 -18.21
N HIS A 8 -0.58 10.13 -18.13
CA HIS A 8 -0.54 11.60 -18.19
C HIS A 8 0.34 12.08 -19.35
N ASN A 9 -0.02 11.70 -20.59
CA ASN A 9 0.57 12.26 -21.80
C ASN A 9 0.17 13.74 -21.97
N GLY A 10 1.06 14.65 -21.57
CA GLY A 10 1.12 16.03 -22.08
C GLY A 10 0.38 17.09 -21.25
N ASN A 11 1.16 18.05 -20.72
CA ASN A 11 0.74 19.31 -20.09
C ASN A 11 -0.22 19.22 -18.88
N ILE A 12 0.36 18.94 -17.72
CA ILE A 12 -0.26 19.26 -16.43
C ILE A 12 0.75 20.04 -15.60
N SER A 13 0.41 21.27 -15.23
CA SER A 13 1.02 21.97 -14.11
C SER A 13 0.66 21.20 -12.85
N ILE A 14 1.46 20.20 -12.48
CA ILE A 14 1.25 19.41 -11.26
C ILE A 14 1.69 20.28 -10.09
N SER A 15 0.75 20.69 -9.23
CA SER A 15 1.08 21.40 -7.99
C SER A 15 2.04 20.57 -7.15
N TYR A 16 2.97 21.25 -6.47
CA TYR A 16 3.85 20.63 -5.49
C TYR A 16 3.09 19.76 -4.47
N ASP A 17 1.92 20.22 -4.02
CA ASP A 17 1.09 19.49 -3.05
C ASP A 17 0.60 18.16 -3.62
N THR A 18 0.23 18.13 -4.90
CA THR A 18 -0.18 16.91 -5.61
C THR A 18 0.99 15.94 -5.75
N LEU A 19 2.16 16.45 -6.14
CA LEU A 19 3.39 15.64 -6.25
C LEU A 19 3.79 15.05 -4.89
N GLN A 20 3.71 15.86 -3.83
CA GLN A 20 4.00 15.45 -2.47
C GLN A 20 3.03 14.36 -1.99
N ALA A 21 1.73 14.49 -2.30
CA ALA A 21 0.73 13.48 -1.97
C ALA A 21 1.04 12.14 -2.66
N TYR A 22 1.35 12.13 -3.95
CA TYR A 22 1.74 10.92 -4.66
C TYR A 22 3.03 10.30 -4.12
N LEU A 23 4.04 11.12 -3.82
CA LEU A 23 5.26 10.62 -3.21
C LEU A 23 4.96 9.99 -1.85
N ASN A 24 4.14 10.62 -1.01
CA ASN A 24 3.77 10.08 0.29
C ASN A 24 3.08 8.73 0.16
N LEU A 25 2.15 8.58 -0.79
CA LEU A 25 1.52 7.28 -1.08
C LEU A 25 2.54 6.22 -1.48
N TYR A 26 3.49 6.60 -2.35
CA TYR A 26 4.54 5.69 -2.78
C TYR A 26 5.51 5.30 -1.64
N ILE A 27 5.88 6.25 -0.78
CA ILE A 27 6.69 5.99 0.40
C ILE A 27 5.95 5.03 1.34
N ASN A 28 4.68 5.30 1.63
CA ASN A 28 3.86 4.42 2.47
C ASN A 28 3.80 3.00 1.88
N PHE A 29 3.56 2.88 0.57
CA PHE A 29 3.59 1.59 -0.13
C PHE A 29 4.95 0.88 0.06
N LYS A 30 6.06 1.56 -0.16
CA LYS A 30 7.41 0.97 -0.02
C LYS A 30 7.72 0.56 1.40
N LEU A 31 7.31 1.35 2.39
CA LEU A 31 7.46 1.00 3.80
C LEU A 31 6.72 -0.29 4.14
N LYS A 32 5.49 -0.47 3.64
CA LYS A 32 4.73 -1.71 3.82
C LYS A 32 5.41 -2.91 3.17
N VAL A 33 5.92 -2.75 1.95
CA VAL A 33 6.69 -3.81 1.26
C VAL A 33 7.95 -4.20 2.03
N LEU A 34 8.64 -3.23 2.64
CA LEU A 34 9.81 -3.50 3.48
C LEU A 34 9.42 -4.31 4.73
N ASP A 35 8.34 -3.94 5.42
CA ASP A 35 7.84 -4.72 6.57
C ASP A 35 7.44 -6.15 6.15
N ALA A 36 6.79 -6.30 4.99
CA ALA A 36 6.44 -7.61 4.43
C ALA A 36 7.68 -8.51 4.21
N ARG A 37 8.77 -7.94 3.68
CA ARG A 37 10.05 -8.64 3.47
C ARG A 37 10.76 -8.96 4.78
N GLU A 38 10.72 -8.07 5.75
CA GLU A 38 11.24 -8.35 7.10
C GLU A 38 10.48 -9.47 7.79
N MET A 39 9.18 -9.57 7.56
CA MET A 39 8.34 -10.70 8.00
C MET A 39 8.58 -11.99 7.21
N GLY A 40 9.39 -11.95 6.14
CA GLY A 40 9.67 -13.10 5.30
C GLY A 40 8.51 -13.53 4.41
N LEU A 41 7.52 -12.64 4.17
CA LEU A 41 6.36 -12.97 3.32
C LEU A 41 6.77 -13.27 1.87
N ASP A 42 7.89 -12.69 1.42
CA ASP A 42 8.53 -12.92 0.12
C ASP A 42 9.16 -14.31 -0.02
N LYS A 43 9.32 -15.03 1.09
CA LYS A 43 9.91 -16.38 1.13
C LYS A 43 8.87 -17.47 1.33
N THR A 44 7.60 -17.10 1.49
CA THR A 44 6.53 -18.07 1.69
C THR A 44 6.28 -18.85 0.39
N PRO A 45 6.00 -20.18 0.46
CA PRO A 45 5.70 -20.97 -0.72
C PRO A 45 4.53 -20.42 -1.53
N GLY A 46 3.47 -19.96 -0.86
CA GLY A 46 2.30 -19.37 -1.52
C GLY A 46 2.63 -18.12 -2.32
N TYR A 47 3.46 -17.22 -1.77
CA TYR A 47 3.95 -16.07 -2.51
C TYR A 47 4.77 -16.49 -3.74
N GLN A 48 5.72 -17.41 -3.56
CA GLN A 48 6.57 -17.87 -4.67
C GLN A 48 5.76 -18.52 -5.80
N GLU A 49 4.76 -19.32 -5.46
CA GLU A 49 3.85 -19.94 -6.42
C GLU A 49 3.00 -18.90 -7.15
N GLU A 50 2.44 -17.91 -6.43
CA GLU A 50 1.67 -16.82 -7.03
C GLU A 50 2.49 -16.02 -8.04
N ILE A 51 3.74 -15.64 -7.68
CA ILE A 51 4.62 -14.91 -8.57
C ILE A 51 4.98 -15.74 -9.80
N LYS A 52 5.28 -17.03 -9.62
CA LYS A 52 5.57 -17.95 -10.73
C LYS A 52 4.39 -18.03 -11.70
N ASN A 53 3.17 -18.20 -11.19
CA ASN A 53 1.97 -18.27 -12.01
C ASN A 53 1.76 -16.98 -12.83
N TYR A 54 2.02 -15.81 -12.21
CA TYR A 54 1.94 -14.53 -12.91
C TYR A 54 3.02 -14.37 -14.00
N GLU A 55 4.25 -14.82 -13.74
CA GLU A 55 5.35 -14.83 -14.71
C GLU A 55 5.04 -15.71 -15.93
N GLU A 56 4.47 -16.89 -15.70
CA GLU A 56 4.03 -17.81 -16.75
C GLU A 56 2.88 -17.22 -17.58
N ALA A 57 1.90 -16.59 -16.93
CA ALA A 57 0.81 -15.91 -17.61
C ALA A 57 1.30 -14.73 -18.47
N LEU A 58 2.21 -13.90 -17.93
CA LEU A 58 2.82 -12.81 -18.67
C LEU A 58 3.60 -13.28 -19.90
N SER A 59 4.32 -14.40 -19.78
CA SER A 59 5.11 -14.98 -20.86
C SER A 59 4.25 -15.61 -21.95
N THR A 60 3.15 -16.27 -21.56
CA THR A 60 2.24 -16.96 -22.50
C THR A 60 1.49 -15.97 -23.38
N HIS A 61 1.05 -14.84 -22.83
CA HIS A 61 0.24 -13.86 -23.57
C HIS A 61 1.05 -12.89 -24.45
N LYS A 62 2.40 -12.86 -24.38
CA LYS A 62 3.20 -11.75 -24.94
C LYS A 62 4.39 -12.16 -25.80
N LYS A 63 4.27 -13.19 -26.65
CA LYS A 63 5.34 -13.59 -27.59
C LYS A 63 5.83 -12.53 -28.62
N ALA A 64 5.38 -11.26 -28.60
CA ALA A 64 5.82 -10.30 -29.62
C ALA A 64 5.85 -8.76 -29.31
N VAL A 65 5.44 -8.24 -28.14
CA VAL A 65 5.12 -6.78 -28.07
C VAL A 65 5.74 -5.98 -26.91
N ILE A 66 6.35 -6.61 -25.90
CA ILE A 66 6.86 -5.87 -24.71
C ILE A 66 8.38 -5.94 -24.65
N SER A 67 9.02 -4.78 -24.49
CA SER A 67 10.47 -4.71 -24.27
C SER A 67 10.86 -5.46 -23.00
N SER A 68 12.03 -6.10 -22.98
CA SER A 68 12.52 -6.82 -21.79
C SER A 68 12.46 -5.96 -20.52
N LYS A 69 12.76 -4.67 -20.66
CA LYS A 69 12.73 -3.69 -19.57
C LYS A 69 11.32 -3.44 -19.03
N ASP A 70 10.31 -3.32 -19.89
CA ASP A 70 8.92 -3.13 -19.45
C ASP A 70 8.37 -4.40 -18.76
N HIS A 71 8.83 -5.57 -19.20
CA HIS A 71 8.50 -6.84 -18.53
C HIS A 71 9.02 -6.84 -17.08
N ASP A 72 10.30 -6.53 -16.88
CA ASP A 72 10.91 -6.50 -15.53
C ASP A 72 10.19 -5.51 -14.60
N PHE A 73 9.78 -4.35 -15.13
CA PHE A 73 9.02 -3.38 -14.35
C PHE A 73 7.64 -3.90 -13.92
N LEU A 74 6.87 -4.49 -14.84
CA LEU A 74 5.54 -5.03 -14.54
C LEU A 74 5.62 -6.15 -13.50
N LEU A 75 6.59 -7.05 -13.67
CA LEU A 75 6.80 -8.14 -12.73
C LEU A 75 7.18 -7.61 -11.34
N ASN A 76 8.05 -6.60 -11.26
CA ASN A 76 8.40 -5.99 -9.99
C ASN A 76 7.22 -5.26 -9.34
N GLU A 77 6.41 -4.49 -10.09
CA GLU A 77 5.22 -3.81 -9.55
C GLU A 77 4.21 -4.85 -9.01
N TYR A 78 4.02 -5.97 -9.71
CA TYR A 78 3.17 -7.07 -9.22
C TYR A 78 3.72 -7.71 -7.94
N ARG A 79 5.01 -8.11 -7.95
CA ARG A 79 5.69 -8.71 -6.79
C ARG A 79 5.56 -7.88 -5.52
N GLU A 80 5.73 -6.57 -5.64
CA GLU A 80 5.59 -5.65 -4.51
C GLU A 80 4.13 -5.41 -4.13
N GLY A 81 3.22 -5.39 -5.09
CA GLY A 81 1.77 -5.29 -4.86
C GLY A 81 1.25 -6.44 -4.00
N VAL A 82 1.62 -7.67 -4.35
CA VAL A 82 1.24 -8.88 -3.58
C VAL A 82 1.81 -8.81 -2.16
N LEU A 83 3.08 -8.43 -1.99
CA LEU A 83 3.66 -8.27 -0.65
C LEU A 83 2.91 -7.25 0.18
N MET A 84 2.64 -6.08 -0.38
CA MET A 84 1.90 -5.00 0.29
C MET A 84 0.49 -5.45 0.70
N PHE A 85 -0.20 -6.19 -0.17
CA PHE A 85 -1.50 -6.78 0.11
C PHE A 85 -1.42 -7.78 1.27
N ASN A 86 -0.55 -8.79 1.16
CA ASN A 86 -0.42 -9.86 2.16
C ASN A 86 -0.08 -9.30 3.56
N VAL A 87 0.82 -8.30 3.64
CA VAL A 87 1.12 -7.68 4.92
C VAL A 87 -0.02 -6.83 5.45
N SER A 88 -0.79 -6.16 4.58
CA SER A 88 -1.95 -5.34 4.99
C SER A 88 -3.09 -6.23 5.49
N GLU A 89 -3.30 -7.39 4.86
CA GLU A 89 -4.26 -8.40 5.31
C GLU A 89 -3.92 -8.87 6.74
N GLN A 90 -2.66 -9.27 6.98
CA GLN A 90 -2.23 -9.75 8.30
C GLN A 90 -2.22 -8.66 9.39
N LYS A 91 -1.85 -7.42 9.05
CA LYS A 91 -1.66 -6.34 10.03
C LYS A 91 -2.94 -5.55 10.31
N ILE A 92 -3.82 -5.43 9.32
CA ILE A 92 -4.99 -4.53 9.35
C ILE A 92 -6.27 -5.34 9.22
N TRP A 93 -6.49 -6.02 8.08
CA TRP A 93 -7.81 -6.55 7.75
C TRP A 93 -8.24 -7.69 8.66
N ASN A 94 -7.38 -8.70 8.88
CA ASN A 94 -7.69 -9.82 9.78
C ASN A 94 -7.96 -9.32 11.20
N LYS A 95 -7.20 -8.32 11.67
CA LYS A 95 -7.43 -7.72 12.99
C LYS A 95 -8.75 -6.96 13.08
N ALA A 96 -9.13 -6.26 12.02
CA ALA A 96 -10.35 -5.47 12.02
C ALA A 96 -11.62 -6.28 11.69
N GLN A 97 -11.48 -7.50 11.16
CA GLN A 97 -12.59 -8.38 10.82
C GLN A 97 -12.80 -9.48 11.87
N ASP A 98 -11.73 -10.10 12.34
CA ASP A 98 -11.81 -11.34 13.12
C ASP A 98 -11.68 -11.12 14.64
N ASP A 99 -11.16 -9.97 15.08
CA ASP A 99 -10.97 -9.65 16.50
C ASP A 99 -12.16 -8.87 17.07
N GLU A 100 -13.22 -9.61 17.44
CA GLU A 100 -14.42 -9.00 18.04
C GLU A 100 -14.13 -8.24 19.33
N GLN A 101 -13.15 -8.69 20.11
CA GLN A 101 -12.76 -8.01 21.34
C GLN A 101 -12.17 -6.63 21.01
N ALA A 102 -11.23 -6.57 20.06
CA ALA A 102 -10.62 -5.32 19.66
C ALA A 102 -11.63 -4.33 19.05
N ILE A 103 -12.60 -4.81 18.27
CA ILE A 103 -13.69 -3.98 17.72
C ILE A 103 -14.53 -3.38 18.85
N ASN A 104 -14.93 -4.21 19.83
CA ASN A 104 -15.71 -3.76 20.98
C ASN A 104 -14.92 -2.74 21.83
N GLU A 105 -13.65 -2.99 22.09
CA GLU A 105 -12.77 -2.07 22.81
C GLU A 105 -12.60 -0.75 22.06
N PHE A 106 -12.39 -0.80 20.75
CA PHE A 106 -12.26 0.38 19.90
C PHE A 106 -13.56 1.21 19.89
N TYR A 107 -14.71 0.57 19.73
CA TYR A 107 -16.02 1.23 19.80
C TYR A 107 -16.24 1.91 21.16
N ASN A 108 -15.99 1.19 22.26
CA ASN A 108 -16.20 1.71 23.60
C ASN A 108 -15.27 2.89 23.92
N LYS A 109 -14.02 2.84 23.45
CA LYS A 109 -13.05 3.94 23.61
C LYS A 109 -13.42 5.18 22.80
N ASN A 110 -14.06 5.00 21.65
CA ASN A 110 -14.45 6.07 20.74
C ASN A 110 -15.96 6.32 20.73
N LYS A 111 -16.67 5.92 21.80
CA LYS A 111 -18.14 5.91 21.84
C LYS A 111 -18.74 7.29 21.59
N GLN A 112 -18.04 8.36 21.96
CA GLN A 112 -18.44 9.74 21.66
C GLN A 112 -18.54 10.05 20.16
N ASN A 113 -17.86 9.29 19.30
CA ASN A 113 -17.92 9.44 17.84
C ASN A 113 -19.10 8.68 17.24
N TYR A 114 -19.76 7.81 18.01
CA TYR A 114 -20.84 6.94 17.55
C TYR A 114 -22.13 7.20 18.32
N ASN A 115 -23.15 7.71 17.62
CA ASN A 115 -24.45 8.03 18.23
C ASN A 115 -25.43 6.84 18.30
N LYS A 116 -24.97 5.64 17.93
CA LYS A 116 -25.80 4.44 17.75
C LYS A 116 -25.12 3.22 18.37
N PRO A 117 -25.88 2.16 18.72
CA PRO A 117 -25.29 0.91 19.20
C PRO A 117 -24.39 0.27 18.15
N LEU A 118 -23.37 -0.46 18.60
CA LEU A 118 -22.39 -1.11 17.71
C LEU A 118 -23.05 -1.97 16.62
N SER A 119 -24.18 -2.61 16.88
CA SER A 119 -24.91 -3.41 15.89
C SER A 119 -25.34 -2.61 14.65
N GLU A 120 -25.57 -1.31 14.79
CA GLU A 120 -25.99 -0.43 13.70
C GLU A 120 -24.82 0.25 12.99
N VAL A 121 -23.70 0.45 13.69
CA VAL A 121 -22.52 1.16 13.18
C VAL A 121 -21.30 0.26 13.01
N ARG A 122 -21.48 -1.07 13.05
CA ARG A 122 -20.36 -2.02 13.04
C ARG A 122 -19.44 -1.81 11.83
N GLY A 123 -20.03 -1.57 10.65
CA GLY A 123 -19.25 -1.30 9.43
C GLY A 123 -18.38 -0.05 9.54
N ASP A 124 -18.94 1.05 10.05
CA ASP A 124 -18.22 2.31 10.25
C ASP A 124 -17.11 2.15 11.30
N VAL A 125 -17.40 1.48 12.41
CA VAL A 125 -16.43 1.16 13.47
C VAL A 125 -15.27 0.33 12.92
N ILE A 126 -15.56 -0.68 12.10
CA ILE A 126 -14.51 -1.50 11.46
C ILE A 126 -13.64 -0.65 10.54
N ALA A 127 -14.25 0.21 9.71
CA ALA A 127 -13.51 1.10 8.81
C ALA A 127 -12.59 2.07 9.58
N ASP A 128 -13.11 2.72 10.62
CA ASP A 128 -12.33 3.61 11.49
C ASP A 128 -11.20 2.85 12.21
N TYR A 129 -11.49 1.62 12.65
CA TYR A 129 -10.49 0.78 13.29
C TYR A 129 -9.37 0.40 12.33
N GLN A 130 -9.70 -0.01 11.09
CA GLN A 130 -8.73 -0.27 10.02
C GLN A 130 -7.83 0.95 9.78
N GLN A 131 -8.43 2.13 9.66
CA GLN A 131 -7.68 3.38 9.49
C GLN A 131 -6.72 3.62 10.67
N SER A 132 -7.20 3.46 11.91
CA SER A 132 -6.37 3.66 13.10
C SER A 132 -5.18 2.69 13.17
N LEU A 133 -5.38 1.43 12.74
CA LEU A 133 -4.32 0.42 12.67
C LEU A 133 -3.29 0.78 11.60
N GLU A 134 -3.76 1.22 10.43
CA GLU A 134 -2.89 1.66 9.33
C GLU A 134 -2.05 2.87 9.72
N GLU A 135 -2.65 3.90 10.33
CA GLU A 135 -1.95 5.09 10.80
C GLU A 135 -0.88 4.73 11.83
N LYS A 136 -1.24 3.90 12.83
CA LYS A 136 -0.30 3.43 13.85
C LYS A 136 0.88 2.66 13.23
N TRP A 137 0.58 1.77 12.28
CA TRP A 137 1.60 0.98 11.59
C TRP A 137 2.53 1.85 10.75
N LEU A 138 1.98 2.73 9.90
CA LEU A 138 2.76 3.64 9.07
C LEU A 138 3.63 4.59 9.88
N ASN A 139 3.12 5.11 11.01
CA ASN A 139 3.91 5.95 11.91
C ASN A 139 5.10 5.18 12.48
N GLY A 140 4.90 3.93 12.91
CA GLY A 140 5.99 3.05 13.36
C GLY A 140 7.02 2.77 12.27
N LEU A 141 6.57 2.51 11.03
CA LEU A 141 7.48 2.29 9.91
C LEU A 141 8.28 3.55 9.56
N LYS A 142 7.64 4.73 9.52
CA LYS A 142 8.34 6.00 9.25
C LYS A 142 9.41 6.30 10.29
N GLN A 143 9.15 6.01 11.57
CA GLN A 143 10.13 6.14 12.64
C GLN A 143 11.27 5.13 12.50
N LYS A 144 10.95 3.86 12.22
CA LYS A 144 11.93 2.78 12.08
C LYS A 144 12.89 3.02 10.91
N TYR A 145 12.38 3.46 9.76
CA TYR A 145 13.14 3.55 8.51
C TYR A 145 13.74 4.94 8.23
N GLN A 146 13.55 5.92 9.13
CA GLN A 146 14.09 7.29 9.02
C GLN A 146 14.07 7.84 7.57
N THR A 147 12.90 7.86 6.94
CA THR A 147 12.76 8.18 5.51
C THR A 147 13.29 9.59 5.22
N LYS A 148 14.46 9.70 4.58
CA LYS A 148 15.02 10.98 4.10
C LYS A 148 14.43 11.30 2.74
N ILE A 149 13.52 12.29 2.69
CA ILE A 149 12.97 12.83 1.45
C ILE A 149 13.88 13.97 0.98
N ASN A 150 14.25 13.98 -0.30
CA ASN A 150 15.00 15.09 -0.89
C ASN A 150 14.03 16.12 -1.48
N ASP A 151 13.64 17.09 -0.66
CA ASP A 151 12.70 18.16 -1.03
C ASP A 151 13.20 19.04 -2.19
N GLY A 152 14.52 19.15 -2.37
CA GLY A 152 15.11 19.92 -3.45
C GLY A 152 14.85 19.32 -4.83
N GLU A 153 14.82 17.99 -4.93
CA GLU A 153 14.54 17.30 -6.20
C GLU A 153 13.02 17.31 -6.51
N LEU A 154 12.18 17.26 -5.49
CA LEU A 154 10.72 17.40 -5.63
C LEU A 154 10.31 18.77 -6.18
N LYS A 155 10.90 19.86 -5.70
CA LYS A 155 10.60 21.22 -6.18
C LYS A 155 10.94 21.40 -7.67
N LYS A 156 12.10 20.89 -8.10
CA LYS A 156 12.50 20.89 -9.52
C LYS A 156 11.50 20.16 -10.41
N LEU A 157 10.98 19.01 -9.95
CA LEU A 157 9.97 18.24 -10.69
C LEU A 157 8.62 18.96 -10.75
N ALA A 158 8.27 19.72 -9.71
CA ALA A 158 7.08 20.57 -9.68
C ALA A 158 7.19 21.85 -10.55
N LYS A 159 8.33 22.06 -11.25
CA LYS A 159 8.66 23.30 -11.97
C LYS A 159 8.56 24.56 -11.07
N LEU A 160 8.91 24.42 -9.79
CA LEU A 160 9.06 25.51 -8.82
C LEU A 160 10.54 25.84 -8.57
#